data_AF-A0A507BFT8-F1
#
_entry.id   AF-A0A507BFT8-F1
#
_cell.length_a   1.000
_cell.length_b   1.000
_cell.length_c   1.000
_cell.angle_alpha   90.00
_cell.angle_beta   90.00
_cell.angle_gamma   90.00
#
_symmetry.space_group_name_H-M   'P 1'
#
loop_
_entity.id
_entity.type
_entity.pdbx_description
1 polymer ?
#
loop_
_entity_poly.entity_id
_entity_poly.type
_entity_poly.pdbx_seq_one_letter_code
_entity_poly.pdbx_strand_id
1 'polypeptide(L)'
;MASAARSLRLCYRSCRHHQPAIRDLAPRQFLASRALSTTPARRADDQSDKAADAASSFDKYVEDFEVMDKKKYGNFEQSLLEVMTPEERAVYDKSGLAGGKEADALNRMLNDAKSEMGEIRRPIMRKKNSFWHEEEPDLELISDELHEDDFEEDDITSMAHGKLDEIREHRQYARITAWEMPLLAQYAKPFEPPTKDMPLRFRYTSYLGEFHPAEKKVVVEFCPTDLGLTEEQQLKLVKLAGPRYNPEKEIVRMSCEMFEQQAQNKRYLGDLVGKLIAAAKDPKDTFADIPLDTRHHQFKNKPKFPKEWRMTEERKKELQAIRAQGFLADQKKEAEGGLIDGVQRIQEVLAAQIAAPALRFRDKVAELVAAPRTAAKGKPIRR
;
A
#
# COMPACT_ATOMS: atom_id res chain seq x y z
N MET A 1 15.45 3.65 -34.86
CA MET A 1 13.98 3.47 -34.88
C MET A 1 13.41 4.17 -33.65
N ALA A 2 12.83 5.34 -33.87
CA ALA A 2 12.20 6.17 -32.86
C ALA A 2 10.68 6.07 -33.03
N SER A 3 9.95 5.63 -32.00
CA SER A 3 8.56 6.03 -31.73
C SER A 3 8.03 5.31 -30.50
N ALA A 4 7.66 6.07 -29.46
CA ALA A 4 6.49 5.85 -28.60
C ALA A 4 6.54 6.82 -27.40
N ALA A 5 6.70 8.12 -27.67
CA ALA A 5 6.52 9.18 -26.68
C ALA A 5 5.62 10.25 -27.30
N ARG A 6 4.31 9.97 -27.40
CA ARG A 6 3.28 10.93 -27.80
C ARG A 6 1.88 10.34 -27.66
N SER A 7 1.37 10.32 -26.44
CA SER A 7 -0.07 10.42 -26.16
C SER A 7 -0.22 10.81 -24.69
N LEU A 8 -1.30 11.54 -24.36
CA LEU A 8 -1.60 12.12 -23.04
C LEU A 8 -1.03 13.52 -22.76
N ARG A 9 -1.27 14.43 -23.70
CA ARG A 9 -1.63 15.82 -23.37
C ARG A 9 -2.99 16.10 -24.01
N LEU A 10 -4.01 16.33 -23.19
CA LEU A 10 -5.21 17.17 -23.41
C LEU A 10 -6.39 16.64 -22.58
N CYS A 11 -6.53 17.15 -21.36
CA CYS A 11 -7.81 17.34 -20.65
C CYS A 11 -7.53 18.12 -19.35
N TYR A 12 -7.12 19.38 -19.48
CA TYR A 12 -7.16 20.35 -18.39
C TYR A 12 -7.97 21.55 -18.87
N ARG A 13 -9.22 21.65 -18.40
CA ARG A 13 -9.99 22.91 -18.17
C ARG A 13 -11.46 22.58 -17.89
N SER A 14 -11.84 22.61 -16.61
CA SER A 14 -12.99 23.36 -16.07
C SER A 14 -13.42 22.85 -14.70
N CYS A 15 -12.55 22.96 -13.70
CA CYS A 15 -12.98 22.94 -12.30
C CYS A 15 -12.89 24.35 -11.75
N ARG A 16 -14.05 24.99 -11.57
CA ARG A 16 -14.17 26.26 -10.85
C ARG A 16 -13.66 26.06 -9.43
N HIS A 17 -12.62 26.79 -9.04
CA HIS A 17 -12.18 26.86 -7.65
C HIS A 17 -13.27 27.55 -6.82
N HIS A 18 -14.02 26.77 -6.04
CA HIS A 18 -14.53 27.25 -4.76
C HIS A 18 -13.37 27.11 -3.78
N GLN A 19 -12.80 28.23 -3.34
CA GLN A 19 -11.91 28.20 -2.18
C GLN A 19 -12.78 27.89 -0.95
N PRO A 20 -12.52 26.79 -0.20
CA PRO A 20 -13.06 26.68 1.13
C PRO A 20 -12.39 27.77 1.97
N ALA A 21 -13.20 28.58 2.66
CA ALA A 21 -12.69 29.48 3.68
C ALA A 21 -11.93 28.66 4.72
N ILE A 22 -10.63 28.91 4.83
CA ILE A 22 -9.80 28.42 5.93
C ILE A 22 -10.34 29.12 7.18
N ARG A 23 -11.13 28.39 7.98
CA ARG A 23 -11.32 28.77 9.38
C ARG A 23 -10.06 28.30 10.09
N ASP A 24 -9.32 29.24 10.65
CA ASP A 24 -8.25 28.96 11.60
C ASP A 24 -8.86 28.30 12.84
N LEU A 25 -8.97 26.96 12.79
CA LEU A 25 -9.10 26.14 13.98
C LEU A 25 -7.68 25.73 14.35
N ALA A 26 -7.16 26.35 15.41
CA ALA A 26 -5.90 25.95 16.01
C ALA A 26 -5.86 24.42 16.18
N PRO A 27 -4.74 23.75 15.83
CA PRO A 27 -4.65 22.31 15.97
C PRO A 27 -4.82 21.95 17.44
N ARG A 28 -5.91 21.26 17.79
CA ARG A 28 -5.98 20.56 19.06
C ARG A 28 -4.96 19.43 19.01
N GLN A 29 -3.81 19.66 19.62
CA GLN A 29 -2.83 18.63 19.90
C GLN A 29 -3.51 17.54 20.75
N PHE A 30 -3.81 16.39 20.14
CA PHE A 30 -4.09 15.18 20.91
C PHE A 30 -2.77 14.71 21.51
N LEU A 31 -2.53 15.11 22.76
CA LEU A 31 -1.45 14.53 23.55
C LEU A 31 -1.78 13.03 23.74
N ALA A 32 -1.01 12.17 23.08
CA ALA A 32 -1.05 10.74 23.32
C ALA A 32 -0.72 10.49 24.79
N SER A 33 -1.71 10.05 25.57
CA SER A 33 -1.49 9.65 26.96
C SER A 33 -0.62 8.39 26.97
N ARG A 34 0.57 8.49 27.56
CA ARG A 34 1.42 7.32 27.83
C ARG A 34 0.67 6.38 28.78
N ALA A 35 0.56 5.11 28.42
CA ALA A 35 -0.33 4.14 29.08
C ALA A 35 0.07 3.73 30.52
N LEU A 36 1.18 4.22 31.08
CA LEU A 36 1.69 3.79 32.39
C LEU A 36 2.37 4.94 33.16
N SER A 37 1.67 6.07 33.37
CA SER A 37 2.11 7.11 34.31
C SER A 37 0.97 7.50 35.25
N THR A 38 1.24 7.56 36.55
CA THR A 38 0.27 7.92 37.60
C THR A 38 0.24 9.41 37.93
N THR A 39 0.98 10.25 37.20
CA THR A 39 1.00 11.70 37.45
C THR A 39 0.00 12.45 36.55
N PRO A 40 -0.89 13.29 37.10
CA PRO A 40 -1.90 14.01 36.32
C PRO A 40 -1.26 15.05 35.39
N ALA A 41 -1.72 15.10 34.13
CA ALA A 41 -1.28 16.09 33.15
C ALA A 41 -1.85 17.47 33.51
N ARG A 42 -0.99 18.42 33.89
CA ARG A 42 -1.35 19.84 34.02
C ARG A 42 -1.26 20.52 32.65
N ARG A 43 -2.28 21.31 32.29
CA ARG A 43 -2.22 22.24 31.16
C ARG A 43 -1.41 23.46 31.60
N ALA A 44 -0.59 24.00 30.70
CA ALA A 44 0.11 25.26 30.93
C ALA A 44 -0.92 26.41 30.93
N ASP A 45 -0.93 27.20 32.00
CA ASP A 45 -1.68 28.47 32.06
C ASP A 45 -0.97 29.55 31.25
N ASP A 46 -1.75 30.43 30.65
CA ASP A 46 -1.31 31.56 29.83
C ASP A 46 -0.34 32.48 30.59
N GLN A 47 0.66 32.94 29.85
CA GLN A 47 1.81 33.74 30.31
C GLN A 47 1.38 34.94 31.15
N SER A 48 1.69 34.88 32.45
CA SER A 48 2.03 36.07 33.21
C SER A 48 3.54 36.30 33.05
N ASP A 49 3.94 37.53 32.76
CA ASP A 49 5.33 37.94 32.64
C ASP A 49 6.08 37.64 33.94
N LYS A 50 6.67 36.44 33.99
CA LYS A 50 7.52 35.98 35.08
C LYS A 50 8.90 36.64 34.93
N ALA A 51 8.96 37.92 35.22
CA ALA A 51 10.23 38.61 35.47
C ALA A 51 10.82 38.29 36.86
N ALA A 52 10.26 37.33 37.60
CA ALA A 52 10.62 37.03 38.99
C ALA A 52 11.37 35.69 39.18
N ASP A 53 11.56 34.89 38.14
CA ASP A 53 12.32 33.63 38.20
C ASP A 53 13.77 33.81 37.66
N ALA A 54 14.27 35.05 37.57
CA ALA A 54 15.59 35.40 37.03
C ALA A 54 16.65 35.52 38.14
N ALA A 55 17.05 34.37 38.68
CA ALA A 55 18.40 34.11 39.19
C ALA A 55 18.38 32.65 39.61
N SER A 56 19.10 31.79 38.89
CA SER A 56 19.32 30.44 39.38
C SER A 56 19.99 30.52 40.77
N SER A 57 19.83 29.50 41.62
CA SER A 57 20.58 29.44 42.88
C SER A 57 22.08 29.68 42.66
N PHE A 58 22.59 29.34 41.48
CA PHE A 58 23.96 29.54 41.05
C PHE A 58 24.29 31.02 40.80
N ASP A 59 23.41 31.81 40.14
CA ASP A 59 23.64 33.25 39.92
C ASP A 59 23.75 34.03 41.23
N LYS A 60 22.92 33.68 42.23
CA LYS A 60 23.02 34.27 43.57
C LYS A 60 24.36 33.96 44.25
N TYR A 61 24.86 32.74 44.09
CA TYR A 61 26.17 32.35 44.60
C TYR A 61 27.31 33.07 43.88
N VAL A 62 27.19 33.31 42.56
CA VAL A 62 28.20 34.02 41.76
C VAL A 62 28.19 35.52 42.08
N GLU A 63 27.03 36.16 42.20
CA GLU A 63 26.92 37.57 42.65
C GLU A 63 27.48 37.75 44.07
N ASP A 64 27.17 36.83 44.99
CA ASP A 64 27.74 36.85 46.33
C ASP A 64 29.26 36.65 46.30
N PHE A 65 29.80 35.80 45.41
CA PHE A 65 31.25 35.63 45.25
C PHE A 65 31.93 36.85 44.62
N GLU A 66 31.36 37.45 43.58
CA GLU A 66 31.92 38.63 42.90
C GLU A 66 31.86 39.90 43.75
N VAL A 67 30.80 40.07 44.55
CA VAL A 67 30.67 41.16 45.52
C VAL A 67 31.67 40.97 46.68
N MET A 68 31.93 39.72 47.09
CA MET A 68 32.96 39.39 48.08
C MET A 68 34.38 39.64 47.54
N ASP A 69 34.64 39.36 46.26
CA ASP A 69 35.94 39.58 45.60
C ASP A 69 36.24 41.08 45.40
N LYS A 70 35.26 41.87 44.93
CA LYS A 70 35.43 43.32 44.65
C LYS A 70 35.44 44.22 45.89
N LYS A 71 34.79 43.82 47.00
CA LYS A 71 34.69 44.67 48.21
C LYS A 71 35.53 44.21 49.40
N LYS A 72 36.15 43.02 49.37
CA LYS A 72 36.93 42.53 50.53
C LYS A 72 38.25 41.82 50.22
N TYR A 73 38.46 41.28 49.03
CA TYR A 73 39.62 40.42 48.78
C TYR A 73 40.33 40.73 47.46
N GLY A 74 40.97 41.90 47.38
CA GLY A 74 41.89 42.19 46.26
C GLY A 74 43.09 41.24 46.18
N ASN A 75 43.38 40.50 47.27
CA ASN A 75 44.45 39.51 47.37
C ASN A 75 43.91 38.21 48.02
N PHE A 76 43.93 37.10 47.29
CA PHE A 76 43.49 35.76 47.74
C PHE A 76 44.13 35.30 49.06
N GLU A 77 45.36 35.75 49.35
CA GLU A 77 46.06 35.47 50.61
C GLU A 77 45.35 36.06 51.84
N GLN A 78 44.74 37.24 51.69
CA GLN A 78 44.05 37.91 52.81
C GLN A 78 42.73 37.23 53.16
N SER A 79 42.04 36.65 52.17
CA SER A 79 40.79 35.92 52.41
C SER A 79 41.02 34.56 53.07
N LEU A 80 42.06 33.85 52.64
CA LEU A 80 42.45 32.57 53.21
C LEU A 80 42.89 32.73 54.67
N LEU A 81 43.62 33.81 54.98
CA LEU A 81 43.99 34.16 56.35
C LEU A 81 42.75 34.47 57.20
N GLU A 82 41.74 35.18 56.68
CA GLU A 82 40.52 35.52 57.45
C GLU A 82 39.69 34.29 57.87
N VAL A 83 39.64 33.23 57.06
CA VAL A 83 38.84 32.02 57.34
C VAL A 83 39.54 31.04 58.29
N MET A 84 40.88 31.09 58.40
CA MET A 84 41.64 30.23 59.31
C MET A 84 41.51 30.64 60.78
N THR A 85 41.49 29.65 61.68
CA THR A 85 41.58 29.89 63.12
C THR A 85 42.97 30.44 63.50
N PRO A 86 43.13 31.18 64.61
CA PRO A 86 44.42 31.78 64.98
C PRO A 86 45.56 30.76 65.18
N GLU A 87 45.25 29.51 65.52
CA GLU A 87 46.22 28.42 65.61
C GLU A 87 46.70 27.94 64.24
N GLU A 88 45.80 27.84 63.27
CA GLU A 88 46.10 27.46 61.89
C GLU A 88 46.87 28.56 61.14
N ARG A 89 46.58 29.83 61.42
CA ARG A 89 47.37 30.98 60.89
C ARG A 89 48.82 30.92 61.33
N ALA A 90 49.05 30.62 62.62
CA ALA A 90 50.40 30.49 63.16
C ALA A 90 51.17 29.30 62.55
N VAL A 91 50.48 28.26 62.07
CA VAL A 91 51.08 27.13 61.34
C VAL A 91 51.33 27.50 59.87
N TYR A 92 50.43 28.23 59.24
CA TYR A 92 50.56 28.73 57.85
C TYR A 92 51.72 29.72 57.68
N ASP A 93 51.91 30.63 58.64
CA ASP A 93 53.04 31.56 58.65
C ASP A 93 54.38 30.84 58.90
N LYS A 94 54.36 29.72 59.64
CA LYS A 94 55.54 28.91 59.95
C LYS A 94 55.89 27.90 58.86
N SER A 95 54.93 27.49 58.03
CA SER A 95 55.13 26.50 56.95
C SER A 95 55.84 27.09 55.73
N GLY A 96 56.06 28.41 55.69
CA GLY A 96 56.74 29.08 54.57
C GLY A 96 55.93 29.13 53.28
N LEU A 97 54.67 28.67 53.29
CA LEU A 97 53.75 28.72 52.16
C LEU A 97 53.28 30.14 51.81
N ALA A 98 53.43 31.12 52.71
CA ALA A 98 53.05 32.51 52.48
C ALA A 98 54.06 33.32 51.63
N GLY A 99 55.20 32.75 51.24
CA GLY A 99 56.25 33.51 50.55
C GLY A 99 57.47 32.69 50.12
N GLY A 100 57.24 31.46 49.67
CA GLY A 100 58.27 30.54 49.19
C GLY A 100 58.23 30.35 47.67
N LYS A 101 59.30 29.76 47.10
CA LYS A 101 59.38 29.42 45.66
C LYS A 101 58.19 28.57 45.16
N GLU A 102 57.59 27.78 46.04
CA GLU A 102 56.40 26.95 45.77
C GLU A 102 55.11 27.79 45.67
N ALA A 103 54.97 28.84 46.50
CA ALA A 103 53.85 29.78 46.44
C ALA A 103 53.93 30.65 45.18
N ASP A 104 55.12 31.11 44.81
CA ASP A 104 55.36 31.80 43.54
C ASP A 104 55.05 30.90 42.33
N ALA A 105 55.34 29.60 42.42
CA ALA A 105 55.01 28.64 41.37
C ALA A 105 53.49 28.43 41.25
N LEU A 106 52.78 28.27 42.36
CA LEU A 106 51.31 28.16 42.36
C LEU A 106 50.64 29.44 41.86
N ASN A 107 51.13 30.62 42.27
CA ASN A 107 50.62 31.91 41.79
C ASN A 107 50.85 32.10 40.28
N ARG A 108 51.97 31.62 39.73
CA ARG A 108 52.19 31.57 38.28
C ARG A 108 51.19 30.65 37.60
N MET A 109 51.01 29.42 38.09
CA MET A 109 50.01 28.49 37.54
C MET A 109 48.59 29.04 37.59
N LEU A 110 48.23 29.76 38.67
CA LEU A 110 46.92 30.36 38.83
C LEU A 110 46.72 31.58 37.92
N ASN A 111 47.77 32.37 37.68
CA ASN A 111 47.75 33.46 36.72
C ASN A 111 47.73 32.97 35.27
N ASP A 112 48.45 31.88 34.96
CA ASP A 112 48.40 31.22 33.66
C ASP A 112 46.99 30.66 33.41
N ALA A 113 46.40 29.97 34.39
CA ALA A 113 45.01 29.50 34.31
C ALA A 113 44.00 30.66 34.17
N LYS A 114 44.21 31.78 34.89
CA LYS A 114 43.39 32.99 34.71
C LYS A 114 43.56 33.61 33.31
N SER A 115 44.76 33.56 32.74
CA SER A 115 45.04 34.06 31.40
C SER A 115 44.33 33.21 30.33
N GLU A 116 44.41 31.88 30.45
CA GLU A 116 43.71 30.92 29.56
C GLU A 116 42.19 31.06 29.64
N MET A 117 41.64 31.11 30.87
CA MET A 117 40.20 31.36 31.07
C MET A 117 39.77 32.77 30.60
N GLY A 118 40.71 33.72 30.63
CA GLY A 118 40.52 35.06 30.13
C GLY A 118 40.37 35.14 28.61
N GLU A 119 40.77 34.12 27.84
CA GLU A 119 40.51 34.05 26.39
C GLU A 119 39.09 33.57 26.09
N ILE A 120 38.61 32.57 26.84
CA ILE A 120 37.24 32.03 26.70
C ILE A 120 36.18 33.06 27.10
N ARG A 121 36.47 33.91 28.09
CA ARG A 121 35.54 34.94 28.60
C ARG A 121 35.53 36.24 27.81
N ARG A 122 36.37 36.38 26.77
CA ARG A 122 36.39 37.60 25.96
C ARG A 122 35.17 37.61 25.03
N PRO A 123 34.28 38.61 25.12
CA PRO A 123 33.16 38.69 24.19
C PRO A 123 33.68 38.99 22.78
N ILE A 124 33.39 38.10 21.84
CA ILE A 124 33.65 38.34 20.42
C ILE A 124 32.64 39.38 19.93
N MET A 125 33.13 40.39 19.21
CA MET A 125 32.28 41.48 18.71
C MET A 125 31.60 41.05 17.41
N ARG A 126 30.29 41.27 17.32
CA ARG A 126 29.50 40.94 16.12
C ARG A 126 30.05 41.65 14.89
N LYS A 127 30.11 40.90 13.79
CA LYS A 127 30.41 41.46 12.46
C LYS A 127 29.21 42.25 11.95
N LYS A 128 29.47 43.32 11.18
CA LYS A 128 28.42 44.21 10.65
C LYS A 128 27.49 43.55 9.62
N ASN A 129 27.93 42.47 8.98
CA ASN A 129 27.18 41.72 7.96
C ASN A 129 27.01 40.25 8.38
N SER A 130 26.83 40.02 9.69
CA SER A 130 26.61 38.69 10.24
C SER A 130 25.22 38.17 9.83
N PHE A 131 25.15 36.92 9.36
CA PHE A 131 23.89 36.26 8.99
C PHE A 131 23.31 35.46 10.16
N TRP A 132 24.15 34.81 10.96
CA TRP A 132 23.71 33.95 12.07
C TRP A 132 23.51 34.71 13.38
N HIS A 133 24.22 35.84 13.58
CA HIS A 133 24.19 36.62 14.83
C HIS A 133 23.53 38.01 14.72
N GLU A 134 22.67 38.24 13.71
CA GLU A 134 22.00 39.54 13.48
C GLU A 134 21.20 40.01 14.72
N GLU A 135 20.40 39.11 15.31
CA GLU A 135 19.55 39.41 16.48
C GLU A 135 19.89 38.56 17.72
N GLU A 136 20.98 37.79 17.70
CA GLU A 136 21.31 36.88 18.80
C GLU A 136 21.57 37.63 20.10
N PRO A 137 20.77 37.48 21.18
CA PRO A 137 20.96 38.25 22.41
C PRO A 137 22.09 37.71 23.28
N ASP A 138 22.41 36.42 23.15
CA ASP A 138 23.45 35.75 23.91
C ASP A 138 24.84 36.05 23.32
N LEU A 139 25.74 36.58 24.16
CA LEU A 139 27.09 36.92 23.74
C LEU A 139 28.02 35.70 23.67
N GLU A 140 27.66 34.59 24.32
CA GLU A 140 28.48 33.37 24.34
C GLU A 140 28.36 32.55 23.05
N LEU A 141 27.25 32.72 22.31
CA LEU A 141 27.02 32.04 21.04
C LEU A 141 27.60 32.79 19.84
N ILE A 142 28.06 34.04 20.03
CA ILE A 142 28.65 34.85 18.97
C ILE A 142 30.06 34.33 18.70
N SER A 143 30.25 33.76 17.52
CA SER A 143 31.54 33.33 17.02
C SER A 143 32.10 34.33 16.00
N ASP A 144 33.28 34.02 15.46
CA ASP A 144 33.86 34.74 14.33
C ASP A 144 33.19 34.41 12.99
N GLU A 145 32.19 33.52 12.89
CA GLU A 145 31.45 33.15 11.67
C GLU A 145 32.33 32.82 10.44
N LEU A 146 33.59 32.44 10.65
CA LEU A 146 34.54 32.21 9.56
C LEU A 146 34.52 30.74 9.18
N HIS A 147 34.22 30.44 7.91
CA HIS A 147 34.13 29.07 7.36
C HIS A 147 32.97 28.22 7.89
N GLU A 148 31.93 28.83 8.49
CA GLU A 148 30.78 28.08 9.02
C GLU A 148 29.77 27.66 7.95
N ASP A 149 29.71 28.39 6.84
CA ASP A 149 28.80 28.15 5.70
C ASP A 149 29.52 27.60 4.46
N ASP A 150 30.83 27.41 4.55
CA ASP A 150 31.62 26.84 3.47
C ASP A 150 31.24 25.37 3.27
N PHE A 151 30.88 25.01 2.04
CA PHE A 151 30.54 23.63 1.69
C PHE A 151 31.82 22.85 1.35
N GLU A 152 32.24 21.96 2.27
CA GLU A 152 33.44 21.13 2.13
C GLU A 152 33.25 19.85 1.29
N GLU A 153 32.09 19.69 0.65
CA GLU A 153 31.72 18.48 -0.11
C GLU A 153 31.70 17.18 0.73
N ASP A 154 31.51 17.30 2.04
CA ASP A 154 31.49 16.21 3.02
C ASP A 154 30.10 15.62 3.29
N ASP A 155 29.04 16.34 2.91
CA ASP A 155 27.65 15.87 2.99
C ASP A 155 26.95 15.77 1.64
N ILE A 156 25.94 14.90 1.59
CA ILE A 156 25.08 14.69 0.43
C ILE A 156 23.69 15.27 0.67
N THR A 157 22.96 15.56 -0.41
CA THR A 157 21.58 16.04 -0.30
C THR A 157 20.67 15.04 0.44
N SER A 158 19.59 15.53 1.07
CA SER A 158 18.65 14.67 1.81
C SER A 158 18.00 13.56 0.95
N MET A 159 17.80 13.82 -0.35
CA MET A 159 17.33 12.78 -1.28
C MET A 159 18.38 11.68 -1.49
N ALA A 160 19.66 12.06 -1.54
CA ALA A 160 20.75 11.12 -1.66
C ALA A 160 20.95 10.30 -0.36
N HIS A 161 20.74 10.90 0.83
CA HIS A 161 20.65 10.17 2.09
C HIS A 161 19.53 9.13 2.07
N GLY A 162 18.33 9.50 1.59
CA GLY A 162 17.23 8.53 1.42
C GLY A 162 17.61 7.34 0.52
N LYS A 163 18.39 7.58 -0.54
CA LYS A 163 18.89 6.49 -1.39
C LYS A 163 19.98 5.67 -0.70
N LEU A 164 20.85 6.30 0.08
CA LEU A 164 21.88 5.63 0.86
C LEU A 164 21.26 4.70 1.91
N ASP A 165 20.19 5.13 2.58
CA ASP A 165 19.44 4.32 3.54
C ASP A 165 18.77 3.12 2.88
N GLU A 166 18.16 3.31 1.72
CA GLU A 166 17.64 2.18 0.91
C GLU A 166 18.75 1.14 0.62
N ILE A 167 19.96 1.60 0.27
CA ILE A 167 21.11 0.70 0.04
C ILE A 167 21.51 -0.02 1.34
N ARG A 168 21.48 0.68 2.49
CA ARG A 168 21.77 0.07 3.80
C ARG A 168 20.76 -1.02 4.14
N GLU A 169 19.47 -0.80 3.87
CA GLU A 169 18.40 -1.79 4.03
C GLU A 169 18.60 -3.00 3.10
N HIS A 170 18.88 -2.77 1.81
CA HIS A 170 19.18 -3.85 0.86
C HIS A 170 20.36 -4.71 1.33
N ARG A 171 21.41 -4.08 1.85
CA ARG A 171 22.58 -4.78 2.41
C ARG A 171 22.23 -5.56 3.67
N GLN A 172 21.32 -5.05 4.50
CA GLN A 172 20.81 -5.77 5.66
C GLN A 172 20.04 -7.03 5.23
N TYR A 173 19.12 -6.93 4.26
CA TYR A 173 18.42 -8.11 3.73
C TYR A 173 19.38 -9.10 3.06
N ALA A 174 20.39 -8.62 2.31
CA ALA A 174 21.42 -9.47 1.73
C ALA A 174 22.24 -10.22 2.80
N ARG A 175 22.46 -9.60 3.96
CA ARG A 175 23.11 -10.26 5.10
C ARG A 175 22.22 -11.35 5.70
N ILE A 176 20.93 -11.05 5.91
CA ILE A 176 19.94 -12.02 6.41
C ILE A 176 19.85 -13.21 5.45
N THR A 177 19.81 -12.98 4.13
CA THR A 177 19.74 -14.07 3.15
C THR A 177 21.01 -14.92 3.09
N ALA A 178 22.18 -14.33 3.26
CA ALA A 178 23.45 -15.06 3.25
C ALA A 178 23.66 -15.87 4.54
N TRP A 179 23.31 -15.33 5.71
CA TRP A 179 23.72 -15.90 7.00
C TRP A 179 22.58 -16.51 7.81
N GLU A 180 21.37 -15.94 7.76
CA GLU A 180 20.23 -16.40 8.57
C GLU A 180 19.31 -17.35 7.80
N MET A 181 18.98 -17.06 6.54
CA MET A 181 18.08 -17.91 5.75
C MET A 181 18.54 -19.37 5.60
N PRO A 182 19.84 -19.69 5.44
CA PRO A 182 20.29 -21.08 5.42
C PRO A 182 20.03 -21.82 6.74
N LEU A 183 19.99 -21.11 7.87
CA LEU A 183 19.69 -21.70 9.17
C LEU A 183 18.21 -22.13 9.27
N LEU A 184 17.30 -21.50 8.50
CA LEU A 184 15.90 -21.91 8.45
C LEU A 184 15.71 -23.32 7.88
N ALA A 185 16.65 -23.80 7.06
CA ALA A 185 16.61 -25.16 6.53
C ALA A 185 16.66 -26.23 7.63
N GLN A 186 17.26 -25.92 8.79
CA GLN A 186 17.33 -26.82 9.96
C GLN A 186 15.95 -27.05 10.60
N TYR A 187 15.03 -26.09 10.45
CA TYR A 187 13.68 -26.14 11.01
C TYR A 187 12.62 -26.55 9.98
N ALA A 188 13.01 -26.73 8.72
CA ALA A 188 12.11 -27.14 7.66
C ALA A 188 11.62 -28.58 7.89
N LYS A 189 10.32 -28.79 7.73
CA LYS A 189 9.70 -30.11 7.78
C LYS A 189 9.26 -30.50 6.37
N PRO A 190 9.52 -31.73 5.90
CA PRO A 190 9.03 -32.19 4.60
C PRO A 190 7.49 -32.20 4.60
N PHE A 191 6.92 -31.96 3.42
CA PHE A 191 5.46 -32.04 3.26
C PHE A 191 5.01 -33.50 3.24
N GLU A 192 4.21 -33.88 4.22
CA GLU A 192 3.51 -35.17 4.26
C GLU A 192 2.09 -34.99 3.72
N PRO A 193 1.71 -35.70 2.65
CA PRO A 193 0.35 -35.59 2.10
C PRO A 193 -0.68 -36.10 3.12
N PRO A 194 -1.88 -35.51 3.18
CA PRO A 194 -2.92 -35.94 4.10
C PRO A 194 -3.38 -37.37 3.79
N THR A 195 -3.58 -38.16 4.84
CA THR A 195 -4.15 -39.51 4.76
C THR A 195 -5.66 -39.47 4.55
N LYS A 196 -6.24 -40.62 4.17
CA LYS A 196 -7.70 -40.77 3.95
C LYS A 196 -8.55 -40.46 5.19
N ASP A 197 -7.98 -40.61 6.39
CA ASP A 197 -8.64 -40.30 7.67
C ASP A 197 -8.78 -38.78 7.91
N MET A 198 -8.17 -37.94 7.08
CA MET A 198 -8.21 -36.48 7.18
C MET A 198 -9.02 -35.84 6.02
N PRO A 199 -10.33 -36.13 5.88
CA PRO A 199 -11.15 -35.64 4.76
C PRO A 199 -11.55 -34.16 4.89
N LEU A 200 -11.29 -33.52 6.04
CA LEU A 200 -11.71 -32.15 6.31
C LEU A 200 -10.60 -31.15 6.01
N ARG A 201 -10.89 -30.17 5.15
CA ARG A 201 -10.00 -29.05 4.85
C ARG A 201 -10.48 -27.79 5.53
N PHE A 202 -9.79 -27.37 6.59
CA PHE A 202 -10.02 -26.08 7.25
C PHE A 202 -9.16 -24.98 6.62
N ARG A 203 -9.76 -23.80 6.45
CA ARG A 203 -9.08 -22.57 6.01
C ARG A 203 -9.23 -21.49 7.07
N TYR A 204 -8.10 -20.93 7.48
CA TYR A 204 -7.98 -19.79 8.38
C TYR A 204 -7.50 -18.58 7.59
N THR A 205 -7.87 -17.38 8.05
CA THR A 205 -7.39 -16.11 7.48
C THR A 205 -6.66 -15.38 8.59
N SER A 206 -5.50 -14.79 8.32
CA SER A 206 -4.80 -13.93 9.26
C SER A 206 -4.20 -12.74 8.50
N TYR A 207 -4.11 -11.59 9.17
CA TYR A 207 -3.69 -10.31 8.61
C TYR A 207 -2.32 -9.84 9.14
N LEU A 208 -1.52 -10.75 9.70
CA LEU A 208 -0.10 -10.56 10.04
C LEU A 208 0.20 -9.25 10.80
N GLY A 209 -0.42 -9.07 11.97
CA GLY A 209 -0.18 -7.92 12.86
C GLY A 209 -1.33 -6.92 12.91
N GLU A 210 -2.27 -6.99 11.96
CA GLU A 210 -3.49 -6.18 11.97
C GLU A 210 -4.67 -6.93 12.61
N PHE A 211 -5.48 -6.22 13.39
CA PHE A 211 -6.75 -6.75 13.90
C PHE A 211 -7.86 -6.51 12.87
N HIS A 212 -8.27 -7.57 12.18
CA HIS A 212 -9.36 -7.51 11.20
C HIS A 212 -10.56 -8.37 11.62
N PRO A 213 -11.81 -7.87 11.58
CA PRO A 213 -12.98 -8.62 12.05
C PRO A 213 -13.24 -9.91 11.25
N ALA A 214 -12.77 -10.00 10.01
CA ALA A 214 -12.87 -11.23 9.21
C ALA A 214 -11.86 -12.31 9.59
N GLU A 215 -10.86 -12.01 10.43
CA GLU A 215 -9.88 -12.98 10.91
C GLU A 215 -10.56 -14.12 11.68
N LYS A 216 -11.62 -13.83 12.46
CA LYS A 216 -12.32 -14.86 13.23
C LYS A 216 -12.97 -15.97 12.38
N LYS A 217 -13.24 -15.70 11.10
CA LYS A 217 -13.97 -16.61 10.21
C LYS A 217 -13.14 -17.85 9.88
N VAL A 218 -13.73 -19.02 10.11
CA VAL A 218 -13.17 -20.31 9.69
C VAL A 218 -14.06 -20.91 8.60
N VAL A 219 -13.44 -21.50 7.58
CA VAL A 219 -14.14 -22.22 6.51
C VAL A 219 -13.73 -23.69 6.55
N VAL A 220 -14.70 -24.59 6.43
CA VAL A 220 -14.46 -26.02 6.25
C VAL A 220 -15.00 -26.46 4.88
N GLU A 221 -14.20 -27.26 4.19
CA GLU A 221 -14.52 -27.91 2.93
C GLU A 221 -14.27 -29.40 3.08
N PHE A 222 -15.22 -30.22 2.60
CA PHE A 222 -15.06 -31.68 2.59
C PHE A 222 -15.89 -32.30 1.46
N CYS A 223 -15.48 -33.49 1.02
CA CYS A 223 -16.21 -34.28 0.03
C CYS A 223 -17.11 -35.30 0.74
N PRO A 224 -18.39 -35.45 0.37
CA PRO A 224 -19.28 -36.48 0.93
C PRO A 224 -18.76 -37.92 0.72
N THR A 225 -18.04 -38.17 -0.38
CA THR A 225 -17.51 -39.49 -0.73
C THR A 225 -16.38 -39.94 0.18
N ASP A 226 -15.57 -39.02 0.69
CA ASP A 226 -14.41 -39.31 1.55
C ASP A 226 -14.81 -39.67 3.00
N LEU A 227 -16.09 -39.52 3.38
CA LEU A 227 -16.58 -39.76 4.74
C LEU A 227 -16.93 -41.22 5.03
N GLY A 228 -16.76 -42.14 4.05
CA GLY A 228 -17.06 -43.56 4.23
C GLY A 228 -18.55 -43.88 4.47
N LEU A 229 -19.44 -43.06 3.91
CA LEU A 229 -20.90 -43.25 3.98
C LEU A 229 -21.40 -44.14 2.83
N THR A 230 -22.53 -44.81 3.00
CA THR A 230 -23.21 -45.50 1.89
C THR A 230 -23.81 -44.50 0.90
N GLU A 231 -24.06 -44.89 -0.35
CA GLU A 231 -24.58 -43.99 -1.39
C GLU A 231 -25.89 -43.30 -0.97
N GLU A 232 -26.81 -44.02 -0.32
CA GLU A 232 -28.05 -43.45 0.21
C GLU A 232 -27.80 -42.38 1.29
N GLN A 233 -26.86 -42.66 2.20
CA GLN A 233 -26.46 -41.73 3.26
C GLN A 233 -25.71 -40.52 2.70
N GLN A 234 -24.90 -40.71 1.65
CA GLN A 234 -24.22 -39.62 0.94
C GLN A 234 -25.24 -38.69 0.28
N LEU A 235 -26.22 -39.24 -0.45
CA LEU A 235 -27.29 -38.47 -1.06
C LEU A 235 -28.11 -37.71 -0.01
N LYS A 236 -28.40 -38.35 1.13
CA LYS A 236 -29.05 -37.70 2.27
C LYS A 236 -28.21 -36.54 2.82
N LEU A 237 -26.90 -36.73 3.00
CA LEU A 237 -25.98 -35.69 3.47
C LEU A 237 -25.95 -34.50 2.52
N VAL A 238 -25.89 -34.76 1.21
CA VAL A 238 -25.90 -33.74 0.17
C VAL A 238 -27.20 -32.93 0.20
N LYS A 239 -28.36 -33.60 0.36
CA LYS A 239 -29.66 -32.94 0.53
C LYS A 239 -29.71 -32.08 1.79
N LEU A 240 -29.17 -32.56 2.91
CA LEU A 240 -29.09 -31.80 4.17
C LEU A 240 -28.15 -30.58 4.07
N ALA A 241 -27.08 -30.67 3.30
CA ALA A 241 -26.16 -29.55 3.08
C ALA A 241 -26.83 -28.39 2.33
N GLY A 242 -27.75 -28.71 1.41
CA GLY A 242 -28.53 -27.75 0.62
C GLY A 242 -27.62 -26.83 -0.22
N PRO A 243 -27.72 -25.50 -0.11
CA PRO A 243 -26.96 -24.57 -0.96
C PRO A 243 -25.45 -24.57 -0.69
N ARG A 244 -25.01 -25.25 0.37
CA ARG A 244 -23.59 -25.39 0.75
C ARG A 244 -22.86 -26.43 -0.11
N TYR A 245 -23.61 -27.33 -0.75
CA TYR A 245 -23.05 -28.33 -1.65
C TYR A 245 -22.86 -27.76 -3.05
N ASN A 246 -21.69 -28.00 -3.64
CA ASN A 246 -21.42 -27.68 -5.03
C ASN A 246 -21.54 -28.94 -5.90
N PRO A 247 -22.54 -29.04 -6.80
CA PRO A 247 -22.74 -30.23 -7.64
C PRO A 247 -21.69 -30.42 -8.74
N GLU A 248 -20.94 -29.38 -9.15
CA GLU A 248 -19.88 -29.54 -10.16
C GLU A 248 -18.59 -30.11 -9.57
N LYS A 249 -18.31 -29.80 -8.30
CA LYS A 249 -17.06 -30.19 -7.62
C LYS A 249 -17.27 -31.29 -6.60
N GLU A 250 -18.51 -31.63 -6.30
CA GLU A 250 -18.91 -32.58 -5.26
C GLU A 250 -18.39 -32.21 -3.86
N ILE A 251 -18.19 -30.91 -3.59
CA ILE A 251 -17.65 -30.41 -2.31
C ILE A 251 -18.73 -29.68 -1.54
N VAL A 252 -18.87 -30.00 -0.25
CA VAL A 252 -19.63 -29.20 0.70
C VAL A 252 -18.71 -28.15 1.31
N ARG A 253 -19.09 -26.88 1.20
CA ARG A 253 -18.36 -25.75 1.78
C ARG A 253 -19.24 -24.97 2.76
N MET A 254 -18.76 -24.80 3.98
CA MET A 254 -19.45 -24.01 5.00
C MET A 254 -18.47 -23.22 5.86
N SER A 255 -18.94 -22.09 6.41
CA SER A 255 -18.11 -21.21 7.22
C SER A 255 -18.84 -20.77 8.48
N CYS A 256 -18.07 -20.46 9.52
CA CYS A 256 -18.59 -19.91 10.77
C CYS A 256 -17.76 -18.70 11.19
N GLU A 257 -18.45 -17.63 11.57
CA GLU A 257 -17.88 -16.38 12.11
C GLU A 257 -18.70 -15.85 13.29
N MET A 258 -19.51 -16.73 13.91
CA MET A 258 -20.46 -16.38 14.98
C MET A 258 -19.73 -16.07 16.29
N PHE A 259 -18.61 -16.76 16.55
CA PHE A 259 -17.81 -16.59 17.75
C PHE A 259 -16.61 -15.67 17.50
N GLU A 260 -16.09 -15.09 18.57
CA GLU A 260 -14.98 -14.15 18.52
C GLU A 260 -13.65 -14.84 18.22
N GLN A 261 -13.43 -16.03 18.78
CA GLN A 261 -12.21 -16.79 18.58
C GLN A 261 -12.33 -17.78 17.42
N GLN A 262 -11.31 -17.84 16.56
CA GLN A 262 -11.21 -18.83 15.47
C GLN A 262 -11.34 -20.28 15.98
N ALA A 263 -10.75 -20.59 17.14
CA ALA A 263 -10.80 -21.92 17.73
C ALA A 263 -12.25 -22.36 18.04
N GLN A 264 -13.08 -21.43 18.51
CA GLN A 264 -14.50 -21.68 18.79
C GLN A 264 -15.28 -21.90 17.48
N ASN A 265 -15.05 -21.06 16.47
CA ASN A 265 -15.65 -21.23 15.15
C ASN A 265 -15.25 -22.57 14.50
N LYS A 266 -13.99 -23.00 14.63
CA LYS A 266 -13.52 -24.32 14.17
C LYS A 266 -14.24 -25.46 14.89
N ARG A 267 -14.33 -25.39 16.23
CA ARG A 267 -14.98 -26.43 17.04
C ARG A 267 -16.45 -26.57 16.66
N TYR A 268 -17.16 -25.45 16.53
CA TYR A 268 -18.56 -25.43 16.10
C TYR A 268 -18.74 -26.10 14.72
N LEU A 269 -17.85 -25.81 13.77
CA LEU A 269 -17.88 -26.47 12.46
C LEU A 269 -17.62 -27.98 12.55
N GLY A 270 -16.69 -28.41 13.40
CA GLY A 270 -16.44 -29.83 13.68
C GLY A 270 -17.68 -30.54 14.23
N ASP A 271 -18.32 -29.94 15.24
CA ASP A 271 -19.55 -30.46 15.85
C ASP A 271 -20.71 -30.48 14.84
N LEU A 272 -20.81 -29.47 13.97
CA LEU A 272 -21.82 -29.38 12.92
C LEU A 272 -21.64 -30.47 11.86
N VAL A 273 -20.41 -30.73 11.41
CA VAL A 273 -20.10 -31.82 10.48
C VAL A 273 -20.42 -33.17 11.13
N GLY A 274 -20.08 -33.36 12.42
CA GLY A 274 -20.47 -34.54 13.18
C GLY A 274 -21.99 -34.75 13.23
N LYS A 275 -22.76 -33.68 13.46
CA LYS A 275 -24.23 -33.71 13.42
C LYS A 275 -24.77 -34.04 12.02
N LEU A 276 -24.18 -33.51 10.95
CA LEU A 276 -24.57 -33.83 9.59
C LEU A 276 -24.33 -35.31 9.26
N ILE A 277 -23.19 -35.86 9.68
CA ILE A 277 -22.87 -37.28 9.53
C ILE A 277 -23.84 -38.15 10.34
N ALA A 278 -24.13 -37.78 11.58
CA ALA A 278 -25.09 -38.50 12.42
C ALA A 278 -26.50 -38.48 11.81
N ALA A 279 -26.95 -37.31 11.33
CA ALA A 279 -28.23 -37.17 10.64
C ALA A 279 -28.28 -37.97 9.34
N ALA A 280 -27.19 -38.03 8.58
CA ALA A 280 -27.10 -38.84 7.37
C ALA A 280 -27.19 -40.35 7.66
N LYS A 281 -26.63 -40.82 8.80
CA LYS A 281 -26.68 -42.22 9.22
C LYS A 281 -28.01 -42.64 9.86
N ASP A 282 -28.85 -41.70 10.28
CA ASP A 282 -30.16 -42.00 10.88
C ASP A 282 -31.08 -42.70 9.85
N PRO A 283 -31.54 -43.95 10.11
CA PRO A 283 -32.40 -44.70 9.20
C PRO A 283 -33.86 -44.24 9.19
N LYS A 284 -34.26 -43.31 10.07
CA LYS A 284 -35.67 -42.89 10.22
C LYS A 284 -36.28 -42.35 8.92
N ASP A 285 -35.51 -41.59 8.15
CA ASP A 285 -35.94 -40.98 6.90
C ASP A 285 -34.74 -40.89 5.95
N THR A 286 -34.79 -41.56 4.80
CA THR A 286 -33.68 -41.59 3.83
C THR A 286 -33.77 -40.48 2.78
N PHE A 287 -34.88 -39.73 2.73
CA PHE A 287 -35.18 -38.75 1.69
C PHE A 287 -35.08 -39.30 0.27
N ALA A 288 -35.29 -40.60 0.05
CA ALA A 288 -35.16 -41.22 -1.27
C ALA A 288 -36.17 -40.65 -2.29
N ASP A 289 -37.33 -40.20 -1.82
CA ASP A 289 -38.40 -39.55 -2.57
C ASP A 289 -38.06 -38.13 -3.03
N ILE A 290 -37.19 -37.41 -2.31
CA ILE A 290 -36.81 -36.03 -2.63
C ILE A 290 -35.64 -36.02 -3.62
N PRO A 291 -35.79 -35.45 -4.83
CA PRO A 291 -34.68 -35.31 -5.77
C PRO A 291 -33.64 -34.29 -5.27
N LEU A 292 -32.39 -34.42 -5.71
CA LEU A 292 -31.34 -33.45 -5.38
C LEU A 292 -31.64 -32.09 -6.02
N ASP A 293 -31.82 -31.06 -5.18
CA ASP A 293 -31.98 -29.69 -5.67
C ASP A 293 -30.62 -29.08 -6.03
N THR A 294 -30.45 -28.68 -7.29
CA THR A 294 -29.26 -28.01 -7.81
C THR A 294 -29.53 -26.58 -8.27
N ARG A 295 -30.69 -25.99 -7.95
CA ARG A 295 -31.10 -24.66 -8.45
C ARG A 295 -30.23 -23.52 -7.92
N HIS A 296 -29.56 -23.71 -6.77
CA HIS A 296 -28.66 -22.71 -6.20
C HIS A 296 -27.34 -22.57 -6.97
N HIS A 297 -26.97 -23.57 -7.78
CA HIS A 297 -25.70 -23.58 -8.51
C HIS A 297 -25.92 -23.29 -10.00
N GLN A 298 -25.19 -22.31 -10.53
CA GLN A 298 -25.21 -21.99 -11.96
C GLN A 298 -24.15 -22.81 -12.69
N PHE A 299 -24.59 -23.78 -13.49
CA PHE A 299 -23.71 -24.62 -14.29
C PHE A 299 -23.04 -23.83 -15.42
N LYS A 300 -21.71 -23.83 -15.45
CA LYS A 300 -20.94 -23.12 -16.49
C LYS A 300 -20.44 -24.09 -17.55
N ASN A 301 -21.10 -24.08 -18.71
CA ASN A 301 -20.66 -24.84 -19.87
C ASN A 301 -19.38 -24.22 -20.44
N LYS A 302 -18.27 -24.96 -20.34
CA LYS A 302 -16.98 -24.55 -20.93
C LYS A 302 -16.90 -25.09 -22.36
N PRO A 303 -17.03 -24.25 -23.41
CA PRO A 303 -16.87 -24.72 -24.78
C PRO A 303 -15.44 -25.26 -24.94
N LYS A 304 -15.33 -26.44 -25.55
CA LYS A 304 -14.05 -27.07 -25.84
C LYS A 304 -13.77 -26.92 -27.32
N PHE A 305 -12.48 -26.82 -27.67
CA PHE A 305 -12.07 -26.83 -29.06
C PHE A 305 -12.59 -28.11 -29.75
N PRO A 306 -13.36 -27.99 -30.86
CA PRO A 306 -13.89 -29.15 -31.56
C PRO A 306 -12.77 -30.11 -31.95
N LYS A 307 -12.93 -31.39 -31.61
CA LYS A 307 -11.92 -32.40 -31.94
C LYS A 307 -11.75 -32.55 -33.46
N GLU A 308 -12.83 -32.37 -34.21
CA GLU A 308 -12.87 -32.44 -35.68
C GLU A 308 -12.03 -31.36 -36.38
N TRP A 309 -11.78 -30.22 -35.72
CA TRP A 309 -10.98 -29.14 -36.28
C TRP A 309 -9.49 -29.31 -36.01
N ARG A 310 -9.11 -30.35 -35.27
CA ARG A 310 -7.70 -30.68 -35.08
C ARG A 310 -7.14 -31.05 -36.45
N MET A 311 -6.04 -30.43 -36.83
CA MET A 311 -5.36 -30.67 -38.11
C MET A 311 -4.58 -31.99 -38.09
N THR A 312 -5.30 -33.10 -37.91
CA THR A 312 -4.78 -34.46 -38.08
C THR A 312 -4.39 -34.70 -39.53
N GLU A 313 -3.57 -35.72 -39.78
CA GLU A 313 -3.14 -36.05 -41.14
C GLU A 313 -4.33 -36.44 -42.03
N GLU A 314 -5.29 -37.16 -41.48
CA GLU A 314 -6.57 -37.50 -42.12
C GLU A 314 -7.32 -36.23 -42.53
N ARG A 315 -7.49 -35.28 -41.58
CA ARG A 315 -8.18 -34.02 -41.84
C ARG A 315 -7.47 -33.18 -42.91
N LYS A 316 -6.13 -33.21 -42.95
CA LYS A 316 -5.37 -32.53 -44.02
C LYS A 316 -5.66 -33.14 -45.39
N LYS A 317 -5.72 -34.47 -45.50
CA LYS A 317 -6.08 -35.17 -46.75
C LYS A 317 -7.51 -34.86 -47.17
N GLU A 318 -8.46 -34.87 -46.23
CA GLU A 318 -9.84 -34.46 -46.50
C GLU A 318 -9.91 -33.02 -47.02
N LEU A 319 -9.20 -32.09 -46.39
CA LEU A 319 -9.18 -30.69 -46.81
C LEU A 319 -8.54 -30.52 -48.19
N GLN A 320 -7.51 -31.32 -48.52
CA GLN A 320 -6.93 -31.34 -49.86
C GLN A 320 -7.93 -31.85 -50.90
N ALA A 321 -8.66 -32.92 -50.60
CA ALA A 321 -9.70 -33.45 -51.47
C ALA A 321 -10.84 -32.44 -51.68
N ILE A 322 -11.31 -31.79 -50.61
CA ILE A 322 -12.35 -30.75 -50.67
C ILE A 322 -11.89 -29.56 -51.53
N ARG A 323 -10.64 -29.10 -51.36
CA ARG A 323 -10.08 -28.01 -52.18
C ARG A 323 -9.97 -28.39 -53.65
N ALA A 324 -9.53 -29.61 -53.95
CA ALA A 324 -9.44 -30.10 -55.33
C ALA A 324 -10.84 -30.21 -55.98
N GLN A 325 -11.83 -30.72 -55.25
CA GLN A 325 -13.21 -30.80 -55.73
C GLN A 325 -13.82 -29.41 -55.99
N GLY A 326 -13.60 -28.45 -55.09
CA GLY A 326 -14.04 -27.07 -55.26
C GLY A 326 -13.45 -26.43 -56.53
N PHE A 327 -12.14 -26.57 -56.72
CA PHE A 327 -11.44 -26.07 -57.90
C PHE A 327 -11.99 -26.64 -59.22
N LEU A 328 -12.25 -27.95 -59.26
CA LEU A 328 -12.84 -28.60 -60.44
C LEU A 328 -14.27 -28.12 -60.71
N ALA A 329 -15.06 -27.89 -59.68
CA ALA A 329 -16.42 -27.38 -59.84
C ALA A 329 -16.42 -25.96 -60.44
N ASP A 330 -15.47 -25.11 -60.04
CA ASP A 330 -15.32 -23.76 -60.56
C ASP A 330 -14.88 -23.76 -62.03
N GLN A 331 -13.89 -24.60 -62.39
CA GLN A 331 -13.48 -24.76 -63.80
C GLN A 331 -14.63 -25.22 -64.69
N LYS A 332 -15.47 -26.14 -64.20
CA LYS A 332 -16.65 -26.60 -64.96
C LYS A 332 -17.63 -25.46 -65.20
N LYS A 333 -17.92 -24.66 -64.18
CA LYS A 333 -18.80 -23.48 -64.32
C LYS A 333 -18.23 -22.44 -65.27
N GLU A 334 -16.91 -22.24 -65.25
CA GLU A 334 -16.23 -21.33 -66.18
C GLU A 334 -16.34 -21.82 -67.62
N ALA A 335 -16.09 -23.11 -67.88
CA ALA A 335 -16.21 -23.72 -69.20
C ALA A 335 -17.66 -23.69 -69.73
N GLU A 336 -18.64 -23.85 -68.86
CA GLU A 336 -20.07 -23.75 -69.19
C GLU A 336 -20.55 -22.29 -69.31
N GLY A 337 -19.68 -21.29 -69.05
CA GLY A 337 -20.04 -19.87 -69.06
C GLY A 337 -21.00 -19.46 -67.93
N GLY A 338 -21.19 -20.33 -66.94
CA GLY A 338 -22.06 -20.14 -65.77
C GLY A 338 -21.35 -19.48 -64.58
N LEU A 339 -20.06 -19.14 -64.71
CA LEU A 339 -19.32 -18.40 -63.68
C LEU A 339 -19.70 -16.91 -63.73
N ILE A 340 -20.58 -16.51 -62.83
CA ILE A 340 -21.11 -15.14 -62.78
C ILE A 340 -20.11 -14.23 -62.07
N ASP A 341 -19.55 -13.26 -62.80
CA ASP A 341 -18.88 -12.11 -62.21
C ASP A 341 -19.91 -11.00 -61.94
N GLY A 342 -20.24 -10.81 -60.66
CA GLY A 342 -21.20 -9.80 -60.24
C GLY A 342 -20.80 -8.37 -60.59
N VAL A 343 -19.49 -8.07 -60.61
CA VAL A 343 -18.98 -6.72 -60.93
C VAL A 343 -19.20 -6.42 -62.41
N GLN A 344 -18.81 -7.35 -63.27
CA GLN A 344 -19.03 -7.23 -64.71
C GLN A 344 -20.52 -7.12 -65.04
N ARG A 345 -21.37 -7.94 -64.39
CA ARG A 345 -22.81 -7.90 -64.62
C ARG A 345 -23.44 -6.57 -64.22
N ILE A 346 -22.99 -5.97 -63.12
CA ILE A 346 -23.43 -4.64 -62.69
C ILE A 346 -22.97 -3.58 -63.71
N GLN A 347 -21.72 -3.64 -64.16
CA GLN A 347 -21.18 -2.71 -65.15
C GLN A 347 -21.92 -2.81 -66.50
N GLU A 348 -22.22 -4.00 -66.98
CA GLU A 348 -23.02 -4.24 -68.18
C GLU A 348 -24.41 -3.63 -68.07
N VAL A 349 -25.09 -3.81 -66.93
CA VAL A 349 -26.43 -3.24 -66.70
C VAL A 349 -26.37 -1.72 -66.62
N LEU A 350 -25.38 -1.14 -65.92
CA LEU A 350 -25.18 0.30 -65.86
C LEU A 350 -24.86 0.88 -67.25
N ALA A 351 -23.98 0.25 -68.01
CA ALA A 351 -23.63 0.65 -69.37
C ALA A 351 -24.84 0.54 -70.32
N ALA A 352 -25.65 -0.51 -70.21
CA ALA A 352 -26.88 -0.67 -70.99
C ALA A 352 -27.94 0.39 -70.64
N GLN A 353 -28.03 0.79 -69.36
CA GLN A 353 -28.89 1.89 -68.93
C GLN A 353 -28.41 3.25 -69.47
N ILE A 354 -27.09 3.47 -69.56
CA ILE A 354 -26.49 4.69 -70.11
C ILE A 354 -26.57 4.73 -71.64
N ALA A 355 -26.46 3.59 -72.34
CA ALA A 355 -26.49 3.50 -73.79
C ALA A 355 -27.90 3.55 -74.41
N ALA A 356 -28.95 3.22 -73.64
CA ALA A 356 -30.34 3.23 -74.11
C ALA A 356 -31.26 4.26 -73.40
N PRO A 357 -30.95 5.56 -73.38
CA PRO A 357 -31.87 6.57 -72.83
C PRO A 357 -33.06 6.86 -73.77
N ALA A 358 -32.92 6.61 -75.08
CA ALA A 358 -33.88 7.06 -76.10
C ALA A 358 -35.08 6.10 -76.36
N LEU A 359 -34.94 4.80 -76.08
CA LEU A 359 -36.02 3.83 -76.26
C LEU A 359 -36.93 3.74 -75.02
N ARG A 360 -36.38 3.79 -73.80
CA ARG A 360 -37.18 3.73 -72.56
C ARG A 360 -38.04 4.98 -72.33
N PHE A 361 -37.60 6.15 -72.79
CA PHE A 361 -38.42 7.37 -72.74
C PHE A 361 -39.57 7.32 -73.75
N ARG A 362 -39.38 6.71 -74.92
CA ARG A 362 -40.44 6.57 -75.93
C ARG A 362 -41.49 5.54 -75.53
N ASP A 363 -41.08 4.40 -74.98
CA ASP A 363 -42.03 3.36 -74.57
C ASP A 363 -42.89 3.81 -73.37
N LYS A 364 -42.29 4.49 -72.37
CA LYS A 364 -43.05 5.07 -71.24
C LYS A 364 -43.99 6.21 -71.64
N VAL A 365 -43.61 7.03 -72.63
CA VAL A 365 -44.49 8.11 -73.13
C VAL A 365 -45.60 7.56 -74.03
N ALA A 366 -45.34 6.51 -74.82
CA ALA A 366 -46.35 5.84 -75.65
C ALA A 366 -47.40 5.10 -74.79
N GLU A 367 -46.98 4.45 -73.71
CA GLU A 367 -47.89 3.78 -72.76
C GLU A 367 -48.78 4.77 -71.98
N LEU A 368 -48.28 5.98 -71.70
CA LEU A 368 -49.05 7.04 -71.02
C LEU A 368 -50.07 7.77 -71.92
N VAL A 369 -49.89 7.75 -73.25
CA VAL A 369 -50.80 8.43 -74.20
C VAL A 369 -51.95 7.53 -74.66
N ALA A 370 -51.81 6.20 -74.56
CA ALA A 370 -52.79 5.23 -75.07
C ALA A 370 -53.83 4.72 -74.04
N ALA A 371 -53.84 5.23 -72.81
CA ALA A 371 -54.81 4.80 -71.79
C ALA A 371 -56.12 5.64 -71.82
N PRO A 372 -57.30 5.07 -72.13
CA PRO A 372 -58.56 5.79 -72.05
C PRO A 372 -58.95 6.06 -70.59
N ARG A 373 -59.23 7.32 -70.27
CA ARG A 373 -59.76 7.77 -68.97
C ARG A 373 -61.14 7.14 -68.72
N THR A 374 -61.20 6.11 -67.89
CA THR A 374 -62.45 5.66 -67.27
C THR A 374 -62.57 6.27 -65.87
N ALA A 375 -63.73 6.90 -65.61
CA ALA A 375 -64.00 7.68 -64.42
C ALA A 375 -64.09 6.82 -63.16
N ALA A 376 -63.35 7.22 -62.13
CA ALA A 376 -63.41 6.63 -60.79
C ALA A 376 -64.75 6.95 -60.10
N LYS A 377 -65.55 5.92 -59.81
CA LYS A 377 -66.58 5.98 -58.76
C LYS A 377 -65.93 5.56 -57.44
N GLY A 378 -65.73 6.52 -56.55
CA GLY A 378 -65.31 6.27 -55.17
C GLY A 378 -66.46 5.75 -54.30
N LYS A 379 -66.12 4.93 -53.30
CA LYS A 379 -66.77 4.85 -51.99
C LYS A 379 -65.96 3.93 -51.04
N PRO A 380 -66.14 4.02 -49.71
CA PRO A 380 -65.10 4.55 -48.85
C PRO A 380 -64.61 3.57 -47.78
N ILE A 381 -63.49 3.97 -47.18
CA ILE A 381 -62.84 3.40 -46.00
C ILE A 381 -63.85 3.31 -44.84
N ARG A 382 -64.03 2.10 -44.30
CA ARG A 382 -64.66 1.89 -43.00
C ARG A 382 -63.62 2.11 -41.90
N ARG A 383 -64.04 2.87 -40.89
CA ARG A 383 -63.34 3.11 -39.63
C ARG A 383 -63.12 1.82 -38.86
#